data_AF-A0AA88BBE4-F1
#
_entry.id   AF-A0AA88BBE4-F1
#
_cell.length_a   1.000
_cell.length_b   1.000
_cell.length_c   1.000
_cell.angle_alpha   90.00
_cell.angle_beta   90.00
_cell.angle_gamma   90.00
#
_symmetry.space_group_name_H-M   'P 1'
#
loop_
_entity.id
_entity.type
_entity.pdbx_description
1 polymer ?
#
loop_
_entity_poly.entity_id
_entity_poly.type
_entity_poly.pdbx_seq_one_letter_code
_entity_poly.pdbx_strand_id
1 'polypeptide(L)' 'MGNQQVPQIAFKPDWTKHAKAAPFKRNDAMLELLPIGVLHFPGTGIQDNLADKAKRLGIPVWKFGGA' A
#
# COMPACT_ATOMS: atom_id res chain seq x y z
N MET A 1 -17.25 -15.04 -6.05
CA MET A 1 -16.37 -16.22 -5.88
C MET A 1 -15.05 -15.74 -5.32
N GLY A 2 -14.79 -15.93 -4.03
CA GLY A 2 -13.54 -15.51 -3.41
C GLY A 2 -12.45 -16.55 -3.62
N ASN A 3 -11.25 -16.12 -4.01
CA ASN A 3 -10.03 -16.93 -3.95
C ASN A 3 -9.72 -17.23 -2.48
N GLN A 4 -10.35 -18.27 -1.93
CA GLN A 4 -10.35 -18.59 -0.49
C GLN A 4 -9.05 -19.25 0.00
N GLN A 5 -8.09 -19.52 -0.89
CA GLN A 5 -6.85 -20.21 -0.53
C GLN A 5 -5.68 -19.26 -0.25
N VAL A 6 -5.85 -17.95 -0.48
CA VAL A 6 -4.81 -16.95 -0.18
C VAL A 6 -5.27 -16.10 1.00
N PRO A 7 -4.57 -16.15 2.14
CA PRO A 7 -4.84 -15.26 3.27
C PRO A 7 -4.71 -13.80 2.85
N GLN A 8 -5.69 -12.97 3.23
CA GLN A 8 -5.70 -11.54 2.94
C GLN A 8 -5.75 -10.75 4.25
N ILE A 9 -4.82 -9.81 4.41
CA ILE A 9 -4.81 -8.90 5.55
C ILE A 9 -5.41 -7.57 5.09
N ALA A 10 -6.56 -7.21 5.66
CA ALA A 10 -7.23 -5.96 5.34
C ALA A 10 -6.67 -4.80 6.17
N PHE A 11 -6.28 -3.72 5.50
CA PHE A 11 -5.83 -2.49 6.14
C PHE A 11 -6.82 -1.37 5.82
N LYS A 12 -7.61 -0.98 6.82
CA LYS A 12 -8.62 0.07 6.68
C LYS A 12 -8.08 1.41 7.18
N PRO A 13 -8.32 2.53 6.47
CA PRO A 13 -7.95 3.85 6.98
C PRO A 13 -8.78 4.21 8.21
N ASP A 14 -8.09 4.62 9.28
CA ASP A 14 -8.72 5.15 10.50
C ASP A 14 -8.91 6.67 10.37
N TRP A 15 -10.09 7.06 9.92
CA TRP A 15 -10.47 8.46 9.70
C TRP A 15 -10.66 9.22 11.00
N THR A 16 -11.13 8.55 12.06
CA THR A 16 -11.32 9.14 13.39
C THR A 16 -9.99 9.57 14.01
N LYS A 17 -8.93 8.79 13.81
CA LYS A 17 -7.60 9.07 14.38
C LYS A 17 -6.74 9.97 13.50
N HIS A 18 -6.86 9.87 12.18
CA HIS A 18 -5.91 10.49 11.25
C HIS A 18 -6.53 11.47 10.26
N ALA A 19 -7.85 11.66 10.28
CA ALA A 19 -8.58 12.57 9.39
C ALA A 19 -8.11 12.43 7.93
N LYS A 20 -7.74 13.53 7.27
CA LYS A 20 -7.29 13.54 5.86
C LYS A 20 -6.01 12.74 5.60
N ALA A 21 -5.21 12.45 6.63
CA ALA A 21 -3.99 11.66 6.51
C ALA A 21 -4.25 10.15 6.60
N ALA A 22 -5.48 9.71 6.91
CA ALA A 22 -5.81 8.31 7.12
C ALA A 22 -5.41 7.37 5.96
N PRO A 23 -5.59 7.74 4.67
CA PRO A 23 -5.16 6.89 3.56
C PRO A 23 -3.64 6.66 3.53
N PHE A 24 -2.86 7.71 3.82
CA PHE A 24 -1.40 7.62 3.84
C PHE A 24 -0.88 6.85 5.06
N LYS A 25 -1.50 7.03 6.23
CA LYS A 25 -1.16 6.27 7.44
C LYS A 25 -1.48 4.79 7.33
N ARG A 26 -2.53 4.44 6.58
CA ARG A 26 -2.81 3.05 6.23
C ARG A 26 -1.69 2.42 5.39
N ASN A 27 -1.03 3.19 4.51
CA ASN A 27 0.14 2.71 3.76
C ASN A 27 1.33 2.44 4.68
N ASP A 28 1.55 3.29 5.69
CA ASP A 28 2.61 3.10 6.70
C ASP A 28 2.44 1.75 7.41
N ALA A 29 1.23 1.50 7.92
CA ALA A 29 0.91 0.24 8.60
C ALA A 29 1.08 -1.00 7.69
N MET A 30 0.84 -0.87 6.38
CA MET A 30 1.10 -1.98 5.45
C MET A 30 2.59 -2.26 5.29
N LEU A 31 3.43 -1.22 5.22
CA LEU A 31 4.87 -1.36 5.00
C LEU A 31 5.62 -1.75 6.28
N GLU A 32 5.06 -1.46 7.46
CA GLU A 32 5.56 -1.93 8.75
C GLU A 32 5.59 -3.46 8.86
N LEU A 33 4.77 -4.17 8.08
CA LEU A 33 4.84 -5.64 7.99
C LEU A 33 6.02 -6.16 7.15
N LEU A 34 6.84 -5.26 6.57
CA LEU A 34 8.00 -5.60 5.75
C LEU A 34 7.68 -6.62 4.65
N PRO A 35 6.74 -6.31 3.73
CA PRO A 35 6.42 -7.20 2.63
C PRO A 35 7.65 -7.44 1.74
N ILE A 36 7.71 -8.63 1.15
CA ILE A 36 8.80 -9.01 0.21
C ILE A 36 8.85 -8.12 -1.04
N GLY A 37 7.75 -7.45 -1.38
CA GLY A 37 7.63 -6.57 -2.53
C GLY A 37 6.26 -5.91 -2.60
N VAL A 38 6.18 -4.85 -3.39
CA VAL A 38 4.95 -4.10 -3.65
C VAL A 38 4.64 -4.11 -5.14
N LEU A 39 3.41 -4.50 -5.49
CA LEU A 39 2.86 -4.30 -6.83
C LEU A 39 2.13 -2.95 -6.85
N HIS A 40 2.55 -2.06 -7.73
CA HIS A 40 1.99 -0.71 -7.86
C HIS A 40 1.30 -0.56 -9.21
N PHE A 41 0.00 -0.29 -9.19
CA PHE A 41 -0.80 0.00 -10.37
C PHE A 41 -1.13 1.50 -10.44
N PRO A 42 -1.44 2.05 -11.63
CA PRO A 42 -1.75 3.46 -11.78
C PRO A 42 -2.97 3.86 -10.94
N GLY A 43 -2.99 5.10 -10.46
CA GLY A 43 -4.06 5.60 -9.62
C GLY A 43 -3.87 7.06 -9.26
N THR A 44 -3.97 7.35 -7.97
CA THR A 44 -3.81 8.69 -7.39
C THR A 44 -2.46 8.81 -6.66
N GLY A 45 -2.16 10.01 -6.14
CA GLY A 45 -0.96 10.21 -5.31
C GLY A 45 -0.90 9.36 -4.04
N ILE A 46 -1.99 8.70 -3.61
CA ILE A 46 -1.97 7.74 -2.48
C ILE A 46 -1.24 6.45 -2.88
N GLN A 47 -1.42 5.98 -4.11
CA GLN A 47 -0.74 4.81 -4.66
C GLN A 47 0.74 5.12 -4.84
N ASP A 48 1.05 6.27 -5.43
CA ASP A 48 2.44 6.71 -5.62
C ASP A 48 3.16 6.84 -4.27
N ASN A 49 2.48 7.37 -3.25
CA ASN A 49 3.02 7.44 -1.90
C ASN A 49 3.40 6.06 -1.33
N LEU A 50 2.59 5.03 -1.55
CA LEU A 50 2.90 3.66 -1.12
C LEU A 50 4.18 3.17 -1.80
N ALA A 51 4.29 3.34 -3.12
CA ALA A 51 5.47 2.94 -3.88
C ALA A 51 6.73 3.68 -3.44
N ASP A 52 6.64 5.00 -3.22
CA ASP A 52 7.78 5.81 -2.82
C ASP A 52 8.27 5.43 -1.41
N LYS A 53 7.35 5.17 -0.47
CA LYS A 53 7.70 4.70 0.87
C LYS A 53 8.32 3.30 0.85
N ALA A 54 7.77 2.38 0.06
CA ALA A 54 8.34 1.04 -0.11
C ALA A 54 9.80 1.10 -0.63
N LYS A 55 10.05 1.91 -1.67
CA LYS A 55 11.40 2.13 -2.20
C LYS A 55 12.36 2.68 -1.16
N ARG A 56 11.93 3.64 -0.33
CA ARG A 56 12.75 4.20 0.74
C ARG A 56 13.14 3.17 1.80
N LEU A 57 12.30 2.16 2.01
CA LEU A 57 12.56 1.05 2.93
C LEU A 57 13.37 -0.09 2.28
N GLY A 58 13.80 0.06 1.02
CA GLY A 58 14.50 -0.99 0.27
C GLY A 58 13.60 -2.13 -0.20
N ILE A 59 12.27 -1.99 -0.10
CA ILE A 59 11.31 -2.99 -0.57
C ILE A 59 11.19 -2.89 -2.10
N PRO A 60 11.38 -3.99 -2.84
CA PRO A 60 11.22 -4.01 -4.30
C PRO A 60 9.81 -3.58 -4.72
N VAL A 61 9.72 -2.70 -5.72
CA VAL A 61 8.44 -2.22 -6.27
C VAL A 61 8.35 -2.56 -7.75
N TRP A 62 7.35 -3.36 -8.11
CA TRP A 62 6.97 -3.58 -9.50
C TRP A 62 5.86 -2.63 -9.88
N LYS A 63 6.18 -1.68 -10.76
CA LYS A 63 5.21 -0.71 -11.30
C LYS A 63 4.60 -1.24 -12.59
N PHE A 64 3.28 -1.17 -12.68
CA PHE A 64 2.48 -1.50 -13.85
C PHE A 64 1.80 -0.25 -14.38
N GLY A 65 1.60 -0.21 -15.70
CA GLY A 65 0.96 0.91 -16.40
C GLY A 65 1.91 2.10 -16.57
N GLY A 66 2.32 2.31 -17.81
CA GLY A 66 2.98 3.53 -18.27
C GLY A 66 2.25 4.05 -19.51
N ALA A 67 1.99 5.35 -19.50
CA ALA A 67 2.12 6.18 -20.69
C ALA A 67 3.23 7.18 -20.36
#